data_AF-A0A3B9TTE6-F1
#
_entry.id   AF-A0A3B9TTE6-F1
#
_cell.length_a   1.000
_cell.length_b   1.000
_cell.length_c   1.000
_cell.angle_alpha   90.00
_cell.angle_beta   90.00
_cell.angle_gamma   90.00
#
_symmetry.space_group_name_H-M   'P 1'
#
loop_
_entity.id
_entity.type
_entity.pdbx_description
1 polymer ?
#
loop_
_entity_poly.entity_id
_entity_poly.type
_entity_poly.pdbx_seq_one_letter_code
_entity_poly.pdbx_strand_id
1 'polypeptide(L)'
;ERGLDEKKLQRILTDRDGSGLFDPDETLSEAEKELMSYLQRKKHEADRVTVKSVIDDFGRSPYGWWQAGSLCVLAKLVARGKVDIKRDSDYLDSAGILAALRNTREHGNAVVELRTTFSMAAVQQLKRFHQELFNEPNAKSDAKEVALAFEARLKEEVLELEKIQSRAIRYPFSQKFDAALQELKKFTGKDYTFYLNELTDFKDHLLEIQHDTVEPIKNFINGPKRDIYDSIDRFLTEQEANFSHVNEQKLADLRKLMASEDLFKNNNALDAKKLKEELQGSIETVLEDEKQKALEEIERKREEFQEYPEYSRLEEGQYREFEASFEQKKEFLEGIKFVFRVREALEEFKNKEFPDMIQRLQDLTKGHKGDTGRVGQPPTTKSIIPLDQVKVMTGKKLLTTEEEVDEYLRAYREALIDQLKDGKNIYVSD
;
A
#
# COMPACT_ATOMS: atom_id res chain seq x y z
N GLU A 1 -60.21 -52.07 12.18
CA GLU A 1 -58.99 -52.43 11.43
C GLU A 1 -59.17 -52.11 9.95
N ARG A 2 -58.52 -51.04 9.46
CA ARG A 2 -58.06 -50.94 8.07
C ARG A 2 -56.65 -50.41 8.21
N GLY A 3 -55.69 -51.30 8.05
CA GLY A 3 -54.29 -51.07 8.36
C GLY A 3 -53.77 -49.81 7.68
N LEU A 4 -52.74 -49.22 8.27
CA LEU A 4 -51.72 -48.57 7.46
C LEU A 4 -51.46 -49.51 6.28
N ASP A 5 -51.83 -49.09 5.08
CA ASP A 5 -51.42 -49.81 3.90
C ASP A 5 -49.94 -49.48 3.78
N GLU A 6 -49.09 -50.27 4.45
CA GLU A 6 -47.63 -50.07 4.53
C GLU A 6 -47.04 -49.91 3.12
N LYS A 7 -47.65 -50.63 2.17
CA LYS A 7 -47.43 -50.53 0.73
C LYS A 7 -47.69 -49.14 0.17
N LYS A 8 -48.65 -48.39 0.73
CA LYS A 8 -49.02 -47.04 0.30
C LYS A 8 -48.04 -45.97 0.79
N LEU A 9 -47.55 -46.04 2.02
CA LEU A 9 -46.46 -45.14 2.48
C LEU A 9 -45.17 -45.42 1.71
N GLN A 10 -44.84 -46.69 1.52
CA GLN A 10 -43.70 -47.09 0.70
C GLN A 10 -43.86 -46.60 -0.74
N ARG A 11 -45.02 -46.81 -1.37
CA ARG A 11 -45.30 -46.31 -2.71
C ARG A 11 -45.17 -44.79 -2.82
N ILE A 12 -45.71 -44.03 -1.86
CA ILE A 12 -45.63 -42.56 -1.86
C ILE A 12 -44.17 -42.08 -1.78
N LEU A 13 -43.31 -42.77 -1.02
CA LEU A 13 -41.91 -42.39 -0.83
C LEU A 13 -40.96 -42.96 -1.91
N THR A 14 -41.35 -44.02 -2.61
CA THR A 14 -40.56 -44.70 -3.66
C THR A 14 -40.91 -44.23 -5.09
N ASP A 15 -42.12 -43.71 -5.36
CA ASP A 15 -42.51 -43.10 -6.67
C ASP A 15 -41.81 -41.76 -6.97
N ARG A 16 -40.56 -41.56 -6.50
CA ARG A 16 -39.75 -40.36 -6.77
C ARG A 16 -39.21 -40.31 -8.21
N ASP A 17 -39.11 -41.45 -8.90
CA ASP A 17 -38.26 -41.59 -10.10
C ASP A 17 -38.97 -42.02 -11.40
N GLY A 18 -40.30 -41.96 -11.50
CA GLY A 18 -40.91 -42.22 -12.82
C GLY A 18 -42.43 -42.15 -12.88
N SER A 19 -42.90 -41.35 -13.84
CA SER A 19 -44.28 -41.29 -14.36
C SER A 19 -45.33 -40.57 -13.49
N GLY A 20 -45.45 -39.26 -13.71
CA GLY A 20 -46.74 -38.61 -14.02
C GLY A 20 -47.85 -38.57 -12.95
N LEU A 21 -47.60 -38.91 -11.69
CA LEU A 21 -48.63 -38.87 -10.63
C LEU A 21 -48.49 -37.71 -9.64
N PHE A 22 -47.35 -37.01 -9.63
CA PHE A 22 -47.09 -35.86 -8.78
C PHE A 22 -46.22 -34.86 -9.54
N ASP A 23 -46.85 -34.11 -10.44
CA ASP A 23 -46.19 -32.97 -11.09
C ASP A 23 -45.84 -31.90 -10.04
N PRO A 24 -44.68 -31.22 -10.11
CA PRO A 24 -44.34 -30.13 -9.20
C PRO A 24 -45.38 -28.99 -9.19
N ASP A 25 -46.15 -28.86 -10.27
CA ASP A 25 -47.23 -27.89 -10.49
C ASP A 25 -48.63 -28.44 -10.16
N GLU A 26 -48.76 -29.68 -9.68
CA GLU A 26 -50.05 -30.24 -9.28
C GLU A 26 -50.51 -29.59 -7.97
N THR A 27 -51.64 -28.87 -8.00
CA THR A 27 -52.22 -28.17 -6.85
C THR A 27 -52.24 -29.06 -5.60
N LEU A 28 -51.68 -28.56 -4.49
CA LEU A 28 -51.72 -29.24 -3.19
C LEU A 28 -53.16 -29.58 -2.83
N SER A 29 -53.40 -30.80 -2.32
CA SER A 29 -54.70 -31.14 -1.74
C SER A 29 -54.99 -30.27 -0.52
N GLU A 30 -56.27 -30.10 -0.17
CA GLU A 30 -56.66 -29.28 0.99
C GLU A 30 -55.99 -29.74 2.29
N ALA A 31 -55.78 -31.06 2.47
CA ALA A 31 -55.03 -31.60 3.60
C ALA A 31 -53.54 -31.22 3.56
N GLU A 32 -52.90 -31.24 2.40
CA GLU A 32 -51.50 -30.81 2.25
C GLU A 32 -51.34 -29.30 2.48
N LYS A 33 -52.29 -28.48 2.00
CA LYS A 33 -52.31 -27.03 2.24
C LYS A 33 -52.47 -26.70 3.72
N GLU A 34 -53.37 -27.40 4.42
CA GLU A 34 -53.60 -27.17 5.85
C GLU A 34 -52.38 -27.55 6.69
N LEU A 35 -51.74 -28.69 6.39
CA LEU A 35 -50.49 -29.09 7.06
C LEU A 35 -49.34 -28.10 6.75
N MET A 36 -49.25 -27.61 5.51
CA MET A 36 -48.28 -26.58 5.14
C MET A 36 -48.48 -25.28 5.92
N SER A 37 -49.72 -24.78 6.00
CA SER A 37 -50.08 -23.58 6.75
C SER A 37 -49.79 -23.73 8.25
N TYR A 38 -50.07 -24.90 8.81
CA TYR A 38 -49.70 -25.24 10.20
C TYR A 38 -48.18 -25.16 10.42
N LEU A 39 -47.39 -25.79 9.54
CA LEU A 39 -45.93 -25.79 9.63
C LEU A 39 -45.35 -24.37 9.46
N GLN A 40 -45.93 -23.56 8.57
CA GLN A 40 -45.52 -22.17 8.37
C GLN A 40 -45.78 -21.32 9.62
N ARG A 41 -46.98 -21.42 10.20
CA ARG A 41 -47.32 -20.74 11.46
C ARG A 41 -46.36 -21.15 12.58
N LYS A 42 -46.10 -22.45 12.74
CA LYS A 42 -45.17 -22.96 13.76
C LYS A 42 -43.72 -22.50 13.54
N LYS A 43 -43.28 -22.39 12.28
CA LYS A 43 -41.97 -21.81 11.95
C LYS A 43 -41.87 -20.34 12.37
N HIS A 44 -42.92 -19.54 12.16
CA HIS A 44 -42.97 -18.14 12.61
C HIS A 44 -42.97 -18.01 14.14
N GLU A 45 -43.58 -18.96 14.85
CA GLU A 45 -43.57 -19.05 16.33
C GLU A 45 -42.25 -19.59 16.90
N ALA A 46 -41.29 -19.99 16.04
CA ALA A 46 -40.03 -20.66 16.40
C ALA A 46 -40.22 -21.99 17.19
N ASP A 47 -41.38 -22.64 17.01
CA ASP A 47 -41.73 -23.88 17.68
C ASP A 47 -41.13 -25.09 16.95
N ARG A 48 -40.51 -26.00 17.73
CA ARG A 48 -40.02 -27.29 17.20
C ARG A 48 -41.20 -28.21 16.89
N VAL A 49 -41.43 -28.50 15.61
CA VAL A 49 -42.46 -29.44 15.16
C VAL A 49 -41.86 -30.84 14.99
N THR A 50 -42.52 -31.86 15.56
CA THR A 50 -42.16 -33.27 15.42
C THR A 50 -43.26 -34.04 14.70
N VAL A 51 -42.96 -35.23 14.17
CA VAL A 51 -43.99 -36.11 13.59
C VAL A 51 -45.09 -36.39 14.61
N LYS A 52 -44.73 -36.55 15.89
CA LYS A 52 -45.69 -36.70 16.99
C LYS A 52 -46.59 -35.48 17.17
N SER A 53 -46.04 -34.26 17.17
CA SER A 53 -46.87 -33.05 17.32
C SER A 53 -47.83 -32.87 16.15
N VAL A 54 -47.42 -33.22 14.93
CA VAL A 54 -48.31 -33.23 13.76
C VAL A 54 -49.46 -34.22 13.94
N ILE A 55 -49.19 -35.44 14.42
CA ILE A 55 -50.24 -36.43 14.69
C ILE A 55 -51.19 -35.96 15.78
N ASP A 56 -50.65 -35.44 16.89
CA ASP A 56 -51.43 -35.05 18.06
C ASP A 56 -52.32 -33.83 17.76
N ASP A 57 -51.82 -32.83 17.04
CA ASP A 57 -52.57 -31.61 16.71
C ASP A 57 -53.64 -31.85 15.63
N PHE A 58 -53.31 -32.60 14.57
CA PHE A 58 -54.30 -32.93 13.53
C PHE A 58 -55.27 -34.04 13.96
N GLY A 59 -54.95 -34.81 15.00
CA GLY A 59 -55.87 -35.79 15.59
C GLY A 59 -56.94 -35.16 16.50
N ARG A 60 -56.74 -33.91 16.95
CA ARG A 60 -57.70 -33.18 17.81
C ARG A 60 -58.73 -32.40 16.98
N SER A 61 -59.79 -31.93 17.65
CA SER A 61 -60.73 -30.97 17.08
C SER A 61 -60.00 -29.67 16.74
N PRO A 62 -60.24 -29.02 15.58
CA PRO A 62 -61.32 -29.23 14.61
C PRO A 62 -61.03 -30.22 13.48
N TYR A 63 -59.81 -30.78 13.37
CA TYR A 63 -59.38 -31.57 12.21
C TYR A 63 -59.84 -33.03 12.25
N GLY A 64 -59.64 -33.72 13.37
CA GLY A 64 -60.08 -35.11 13.58
C GLY A 64 -59.45 -36.14 12.63
N TRP A 65 -58.22 -35.91 12.15
CA TRP A 65 -57.55 -36.83 11.25
C TRP A 65 -57.10 -38.11 11.96
N TRP A 66 -57.24 -39.25 11.29
CA TRP A 66 -56.64 -40.49 11.78
C TRP A 66 -55.11 -40.39 11.65
N GLN A 67 -54.36 -40.89 12.63
CA GLN A 67 -52.88 -40.95 12.64
C GLN A 67 -52.24 -41.35 11.29
N ALA A 68 -52.65 -42.48 10.70
CA ALA A 68 -52.24 -42.95 9.38
C ALA A 68 -52.50 -41.91 8.26
N GLY A 69 -53.58 -41.15 8.34
CA GLY A 69 -53.89 -40.05 7.42
C GLY A 69 -52.88 -38.93 7.52
N SER A 70 -52.58 -38.45 8.73
CA SER A 70 -51.56 -37.41 8.98
C SER A 70 -50.17 -37.86 8.49
N LEU A 71 -49.79 -39.11 8.75
CA LEU A 71 -48.54 -39.70 8.25
C LEU A 71 -48.49 -39.77 6.72
N CYS A 72 -49.60 -40.10 6.06
CA CYS A 72 -49.67 -40.13 4.59
C CYS A 72 -49.55 -38.73 3.98
N VAL A 73 -50.22 -37.73 4.56
CA VAL A 73 -50.12 -36.32 4.09
C VAL A 73 -48.69 -35.81 4.27
N LEU A 74 -48.08 -36.09 5.43
CA LEU A 74 -46.68 -35.74 5.68
C LEU A 74 -45.73 -36.45 4.69
N ALA A 75 -45.91 -37.75 4.44
CA ALA A 75 -45.13 -38.50 3.46
C ALA A 75 -45.27 -37.94 2.04
N LYS A 76 -46.47 -37.48 1.64
CA LYS A 76 -46.68 -36.82 0.36
C LYS A 76 -45.97 -35.47 0.27
N LEU A 77 -46.00 -34.65 1.32
CA LEU A 77 -45.26 -33.38 1.36
C LEU A 77 -43.75 -33.60 1.26
N VAL A 78 -43.24 -34.67 1.86
CA VAL A 78 -41.84 -35.09 1.74
C VAL A 78 -41.52 -35.60 0.33
N ALA A 79 -42.39 -36.43 -0.25
CA ALA A 79 -42.25 -36.92 -1.63
C ALA A 79 -42.23 -35.78 -2.65
N ARG A 80 -43.11 -34.78 -2.45
CA ARG A 80 -43.18 -33.52 -3.23
C ARG A 80 -42.05 -32.53 -2.89
N GLY A 81 -41.15 -32.88 -1.96
CA GLY A 81 -39.97 -32.08 -1.62
C GLY A 81 -40.29 -30.73 -0.98
N LYS A 82 -41.41 -30.58 -0.28
CA LYS A 82 -41.80 -29.34 0.42
C LYS A 82 -41.39 -29.35 1.90
N VAL A 83 -41.12 -30.53 2.45
CA VAL A 83 -40.81 -30.76 3.87
C VAL A 83 -39.66 -31.74 3.95
N ASP A 84 -38.71 -31.48 4.83
CA ASP A 84 -37.64 -32.42 5.19
C ASP A 84 -37.82 -32.90 6.63
N ILE A 85 -37.33 -34.11 6.92
CA ILE A 85 -37.39 -34.69 8.27
C ILE A 85 -35.97 -34.90 8.79
N LYS A 86 -35.69 -34.39 9.98
CA LYS A 86 -34.41 -34.57 10.68
C LYS A 86 -34.54 -35.53 11.86
N ARG A 87 -33.45 -36.23 12.17
CA ARG A 87 -33.25 -36.94 13.45
C ARG A 87 -31.86 -36.60 13.98
N ASP A 88 -31.78 -36.22 15.25
CA ASP A 88 -30.52 -35.91 15.94
C ASP A 88 -29.59 -34.93 15.19
N SER A 89 -30.18 -33.99 14.43
CA SER A 89 -29.54 -32.95 13.58
C SER A 89 -29.21 -33.36 12.13
N ASP A 90 -29.38 -34.62 11.76
CA ASP A 90 -29.17 -35.10 10.39
C ASP A 90 -30.48 -35.19 9.60
N TYR A 91 -30.45 -34.78 8.34
CA TYR A 91 -31.57 -34.97 7.41
C TYR A 91 -31.68 -36.44 7.00
N LEU A 92 -32.88 -37.01 7.11
CA LEU A 92 -33.15 -38.41 6.77
C LEU A 92 -33.35 -38.57 5.25
N ASP A 93 -32.81 -39.65 4.69
CA ASP A 93 -33.08 -40.10 3.33
C ASP A 93 -34.45 -40.81 3.23
N SER A 94 -34.91 -41.16 2.02
CA SER A 94 -36.24 -41.78 1.83
C SER A 94 -36.44 -43.05 2.66
N ALA A 95 -35.37 -43.85 2.86
CA ALA A 95 -35.40 -45.06 3.68
C ALA A 95 -35.48 -44.74 5.18
N GLY A 96 -34.69 -43.77 5.65
CA GLY A 96 -34.70 -43.28 7.02
C GLY A 96 -36.03 -42.61 7.38
N ILE A 97 -36.62 -41.86 6.46
CA ILE A 97 -37.95 -41.26 6.62
C ILE A 97 -39.01 -42.34 6.77
N LEU A 98 -39.04 -43.34 5.90
CA LEU A 98 -40.00 -44.44 5.99
C LEU A 98 -39.87 -45.19 7.34
N ALA A 99 -38.63 -45.44 7.78
CA ALA A 99 -38.38 -46.07 9.08
C ALA A 99 -38.90 -45.20 10.25
N ALA A 100 -38.65 -43.89 10.21
CA ALA A 100 -39.08 -42.93 11.22
C ALA A 100 -40.61 -42.78 11.26
N LEU A 101 -41.28 -42.73 10.11
CA LEU A 101 -42.74 -42.64 10.03
C LEU A 101 -43.43 -43.96 10.44
N ARG A 102 -42.77 -45.11 10.26
CA ARG A 102 -43.30 -46.43 10.66
C ARG A 102 -43.21 -46.67 12.16
N ASN A 103 -42.11 -46.28 12.80
CA ASN A 103 -41.88 -46.58 14.21
C ASN A 103 -42.45 -45.48 15.10
N THR A 104 -43.55 -45.77 15.81
CA THR A 104 -44.20 -44.82 16.73
C THR A 104 -43.27 -44.28 17.81
N ARG A 105 -42.22 -45.03 18.19
CA ARG A 105 -41.21 -44.56 19.15
C ARG A 105 -40.32 -43.45 18.58
N GLU A 106 -40.14 -43.41 17.26
CA GLU A 106 -39.31 -42.42 16.56
C GLU A 106 -40.09 -41.12 16.28
N HIS A 107 -41.42 -41.13 16.33
CA HIS A 107 -42.25 -39.96 16.00
C HIS A 107 -41.92 -38.73 16.85
N GLY A 108 -41.48 -38.91 18.10
CA GLY A 108 -41.08 -37.81 18.97
C GLY A 108 -39.70 -37.21 18.66
N ASN A 109 -38.81 -37.99 18.02
CA ASN A 109 -37.44 -37.57 17.71
C ASN A 109 -37.30 -37.07 16.26
N ALA A 110 -38.22 -37.47 15.37
CA ALA A 110 -38.30 -37.01 13.99
C ALA A 110 -38.86 -35.58 13.92
N VAL A 111 -37.97 -34.61 13.66
CA VAL A 111 -38.30 -33.18 13.53
C VAL A 111 -38.71 -32.89 12.10
N VAL A 112 -39.83 -32.19 11.94
CA VAL A 112 -40.39 -31.81 10.64
C VAL A 112 -40.02 -30.35 10.36
N GLU A 113 -39.31 -30.10 9.27
CA GLU A 113 -38.93 -28.75 8.85
C GLU A 113 -39.45 -28.46 7.44
N LEU A 114 -39.94 -27.24 7.23
CA LEU A 114 -40.25 -26.76 5.89
C LEU A 114 -38.96 -26.66 5.07
N ARG A 115 -38.94 -27.33 3.91
CA ARG A 115 -37.82 -27.22 2.98
C ARG A 115 -37.82 -25.81 2.40
N THR A 116 -36.72 -25.08 2.59
CA THR A 116 -36.55 -23.77 1.98
C THR A 116 -36.32 -23.97 0.48
N THR A 117 -37.38 -23.86 -0.33
CA THR A 117 -37.27 -23.88 -1.79
C THR A 117 -36.96 -22.49 -2.30
N PHE A 118 -35.82 -22.33 -2.98
CA PHE A 118 -35.44 -21.08 -3.62
C PHE A 118 -35.95 -21.05 -5.05
N SER A 119 -36.31 -19.86 -5.53
CA SER A 119 -36.67 -19.69 -6.94
C SER A 119 -35.44 -19.90 -7.82
N MET A 120 -35.62 -20.47 -9.01
CA MET A 120 -34.52 -20.57 -9.99
C MET A 120 -33.93 -19.19 -10.33
N ALA A 121 -34.77 -18.14 -10.25
CA ALA A 121 -34.34 -16.76 -10.43
C ALA A 121 -33.32 -16.31 -9.37
N ALA A 122 -33.55 -16.61 -8.08
CA ALA A 122 -32.61 -16.28 -7.00
C ALA A 122 -31.27 -17.01 -7.17
N VAL A 123 -31.31 -18.30 -7.54
CA VAL A 123 -30.09 -19.08 -7.83
C VAL A 123 -29.33 -18.48 -9.02
N GLN A 124 -30.03 -18.11 -10.09
CA GLN A 124 -29.40 -17.51 -11.26
C GLN A 124 -28.83 -16.11 -10.98
N GLN A 125 -29.50 -15.32 -10.13
CA GLN A 125 -28.99 -14.02 -9.69
C GLN A 125 -27.71 -14.18 -8.87
N LEU A 126 -27.66 -15.12 -7.93
CA LEU A 126 -26.45 -15.39 -7.15
C LEU A 126 -25.30 -15.88 -8.04
N LYS A 127 -25.57 -16.73 -9.05
CA LYS A 127 -24.55 -17.12 -10.05
C LYS A 127 -24.02 -15.94 -10.86
N ARG A 128 -24.89 -15.02 -11.29
CA ARG A 128 -24.47 -13.81 -12.01
C ARG A 128 -23.64 -12.92 -11.11
N PHE A 129 -24.07 -12.71 -9.88
CA PHE A 129 -23.32 -11.92 -8.91
C PHE A 129 -21.95 -12.54 -8.61
N HIS A 130 -21.86 -13.86 -8.47
CA HIS A 130 -20.58 -14.56 -8.33
C HIS A 130 -19.63 -14.25 -9.50
N GLN A 131 -20.14 -14.32 -10.73
CA GLN A 131 -19.36 -13.98 -11.93
C GLN A 131 -18.97 -12.51 -11.97
N GLU A 132 -19.86 -11.59 -11.57
CA GLU A 132 -19.59 -10.15 -11.53
C GLU A 132 -18.54 -9.78 -10.47
N LEU A 133 -18.62 -10.38 -9.27
CA LEU A 133 -17.73 -10.04 -8.15
C LEU A 133 -16.33 -10.66 -8.31
N PHE A 134 -16.25 -11.92 -8.78
CA PHE A 134 -14.99 -12.68 -8.84
C PHE A 134 -14.43 -12.84 -10.25
N ASN A 135 -15.14 -12.40 -11.29
CA ASN A 135 -14.82 -12.68 -12.69
C ASN A 135 -14.76 -14.18 -13.04
N GLU A 136 -15.43 -15.04 -12.27
CA GLU A 136 -15.41 -16.50 -12.40
C GLU A 136 -16.81 -17.13 -12.32
N PRO A 137 -17.14 -18.15 -13.14
CA PRO A 137 -18.48 -18.72 -13.16
C PRO A 137 -18.69 -19.73 -12.03
N ASN A 138 -19.89 -19.72 -11.43
CA ASN A 138 -20.28 -20.76 -10.48
C ASN A 138 -20.92 -21.95 -11.20
N ALA A 139 -20.20 -23.08 -11.25
CA ALA A 139 -20.59 -24.29 -11.96
C ALA A 139 -21.65 -25.16 -11.25
N LYS A 140 -22.01 -24.86 -10.00
CA LYS A 140 -22.99 -25.65 -9.23
C LYS A 140 -24.41 -25.40 -9.72
N SER A 141 -25.34 -26.32 -9.46
CA SER A 141 -26.73 -26.21 -9.95
C SER A 141 -27.77 -26.18 -8.84
N ASP A 142 -27.52 -26.86 -7.72
CA ASP A 142 -28.39 -26.81 -6.56
C ASP A 142 -28.22 -25.49 -5.78
N ALA A 143 -29.33 -24.94 -5.25
CA ALA A 143 -29.33 -23.65 -4.57
C ALA A 143 -28.35 -23.60 -3.38
N LYS A 144 -28.30 -24.67 -2.57
CA LYS A 144 -27.39 -24.77 -1.43
C LYS A 144 -25.95 -24.87 -1.91
N GLU A 145 -25.68 -25.69 -2.90
CA GLU A 145 -24.32 -25.83 -3.46
C GLU A 145 -23.81 -24.53 -4.08
N VAL A 146 -24.66 -23.79 -4.80
CA VAL A 146 -24.32 -22.48 -5.37
C VAL A 146 -23.95 -21.48 -4.29
N ALA A 147 -24.75 -21.39 -3.23
CA ALA A 147 -24.49 -20.49 -2.10
C ALA A 147 -23.22 -20.85 -1.33
N LEU A 148 -22.98 -22.13 -1.07
CA LEU A 148 -21.75 -22.59 -0.42
C LEU A 148 -20.50 -22.36 -1.28
N ALA A 149 -20.60 -22.53 -2.60
CA ALA A 149 -19.50 -22.22 -3.51
C ALA A 149 -19.18 -20.71 -3.53
N PHE A 150 -20.21 -19.86 -3.51
CA PHE A 150 -20.03 -18.41 -3.37
C PHE A 150 -19.35 -18.05 -2.05
N GLU A 151 -19.82 -18.59 -0.92
CA GLU A 151 -19.20 -18.34 0.39
C GLU A 151 -17.74 -18.79 0.42
N ALA A 152 -17.43 -19.97 -0.14
CA ALA A 152 -16.07 -20.49 -0.19
C ALA A 152 -15.15 -19.53 -0.97
N ARG A 153 -15.57 -19.09 -2.16
CA ARG A 153 -14.80 -18.15 -2.97
C ARG A 153 -14.65 -16.78 -2.31
N LEU A 154 -15.67 -16.30 -1.59
CA LEU A 154 -15.59 -15.06 -0.80
C LEU A 154 -14.58 -15.19 0.34
N LYS A 155 -14.55 -16.32 1.04
CA LYS A 155 -13.54 -16.58 2.08
C LYS A 155 -12.12 -16.60 1.50
N GLU A 156 -11.94 -17.23 0.35
CA GLU A 156 -10.66 -17.22 -0.37
C GLU A 156 -10.25 -15.78 -0.75
N GLU A 157 -11.18 -14.98 -1.26
CA GLU A 157 -10.93 -13.56 -1.59
C GLU A 157 -10.46 -12.77 -0.36
N VAL A 158 -11.18 -12.91 0.77
CA VAL A 158 -10.81 -12.26 2.03
C VAL A 158 -9.40 -12.67 2.48
N LEU A 159 -9.07 -13.97 2.41
CA LEU A 159 -7.73 -14.47 2.77
C LEU A 159 -6.63 -13.93 1.85
N GLU A 160 -6.90 -13.74 0.56
CA GLU A 160 -5.95 -13.08 -0.35
C GLU A 160 -5.75 -11.61 -0.01
N LEU A 161 -6.83 -10.89 0.30
CA LEU A 161 -6.78 -9.49 0.68
C LEU A 161 -6.02 -9.28 2.00
N GLU A 162 -6.17 -10.17 2.98
CA GLU A 162 -5.38 -10.18 4.21
C GLU A 162 -3.87 -10.31 3.94
N LYS A 163 -3.47 -11.13 2.96
CA LYS A 163 -2.05 -11.23 2.56
C LYS A 163 -1.54 -9.91 1.99
N ILE A 164 -2.36 -9.24 1.18
CA ILE A 164 -2.04 -7.94 0.58
C ILE A 164 -1.99 -6.83 1.63
N GLN A 165 -2.84 -6.88 2.66
CA GLN A 165 -2.92 -5.89 3.74
C GLN A 165 -1.55 -5.62 4.39
N SER A 166 -0.78 -6.68 4.65
CA SER A 166 0.57 -6.56 5.23
C SER A 166 1.52 -5.69 4.38
N ARG A 167 1.37 -5.72 3.06
CA ARG A 167 2.16 -4.91 2.12
C ARG A 167 1.57 -3.51 1.99
N ALA A 168 0.25 -3.41 2.06
CA ALA A 168 -0.50 -2.18 1.92
C ALA A 168 -0.26 -1.18 3.06
N ILE A 169 0.19 -1.63 4.24
CA ILE A 169 0.33 -0.82 5.46
C ILE A 169 1.20 0.44 5.32
N ARG A 170 2.16 0.43 4.40
CA ARG A 170 3.08 1.56 4.18
C ARG A 170 2.51 2.67 3.28
N TYR A 171 1.35 2.43 2.66
CA TYR A 171 0.74 3.36 1.71
C TYR A 171 -0.38 4.18 2.39
N PRO A 172 -0.65 5.39 1.90
CA PRO A 172 -1.64 6.30 2.52
C PRO A 172 -3.07 5.72 2.53
N PHE A 173 -3.41 4.85 1.57
CA PHE A 173 -4.73 4.23 1.45
C PHE A 173 -4.93 2.98 2.33
N SER A 174 -3.99 2.66 3.21
CA SER A 174 -4.01 1.44 4.05
C SER A 174 -5.28 1.32 4.90
N GLN A 175 -5.74 2.42 5.51
CA GLN A 175 -6.95 2.44 6.33
C GLN A 175 -8.22 2.18 5.50
N LYS A 176 -8.29 2.79 4.30
CA LYS A 176 -9.39 2.57 3.35
C LYS A 176 -9.46 1.11 2.88
N PHE A 177 -8.29 0.48 2.66
CA PHE A 177 -8.20 -0.94 2.34
C PHE A 177 -8.65 -1.83 3.50
N ASP A 178 -8.23 -1.53 4.73
CA ASP A 178 -8.67 -2.29 5.91
C ASP A 178 -10.19 -2.17 6.11
N ALA A 179 -10.77 -0.97 5.98
CA ALA A 179 -12.23 -0.79 6.05
C ALA A 179 -12.98 -1.65 5.02
N ALA A 180 -12.54 -1.64 3.76
CA ALA A 180 -13.12 -2.49 2.71
C ALA A 180 -13.00 -4.00 3.03
N LEU A 181 -11.86 -4.43 3.57
CA LEU A 181 -11.66 -5.81 3.99
C LEU A 181 -12.57 -6.21 5.16
N GLN A 182 -12.77 -5.32 6.15
CA GLN A 182 -13.70 -5.56 7.24
C GLN A 182 -15.14 -5.63 6.76
N GLU A 183 -15.55 -4.80 5.79
CA GLU A 183 -16.88 -4.89 5.19
C GLU A 183 -17.09 -6.25 4.51
N LEU A 184 -16.15 -6.70 3.68
CA LEU A 184 -16.23 -8.03 3.03
C LEU A 184 -16.32 -9.17 4.05
N LYS A 185 -15.57 -9.09 5.15
CA LYS A 185 -15.61 -10.08 6.24
C LYS A 185 -16.99 -10.24 6.86
N LYS A 186 -17.80 -9.17 6.94
CA LYS A 186 -19.17 -9.24 7.50
C LYS A 186 -20.09 -10.19 6.73
N PHE A 187 -19.78 -10.46 5.46
CA PHE A 187 -20.55 -11.36 4.60
C PHE A 187 -20.00 -12.78 4.59
N THR A 188 -18.90 -13.06 5.30
CA THR A 188 -18.38 -14.42 5.46
C THR A 188 -19.04 -15.15 6.64
N GLY A 189 -19.18 -16.47 6.56
CA GLY A 189 -19.70 -17.29 7.66
C GLY A 189 -21.21 -17.18 7.88
N LYS A 190 -21.96 -16.59 6.93
CA LYS A 190 -23.43 -16.54 6.95
C LYS A 190 -24.01 -17.89 6.53
N ASP A 191 -25.23 -18.17 7.01
CA ASP A 191 -25.97 -19.34 6.56
C ASP A 191 -26.26 -19.26 5.05
N TYR A 192 -26.26 -20.40 4.35
CA TYR A 192 -26.41 -20.43 2.90
C TYR A 192 -27.71 -19.75 2.40
N THR A 193 -28.77 -19.74 3.23
CA THR A 193 -30.04 -19.10 2.88
C THR A 193 -29.94 -17.57 2.83
N PHE A 194 -29.02 -16.96 3.57
CA PHE A 194 -28.77 -15.51 3.59
C PHE A 194 -28.39 -15.00 2.19
N TYR A 195 -27.44 -15.66 1.52
CA TYR A 195 -26.95 -15.23 0.20
C TYR A 195 -28.00 -15.34 -0.92
N LEU A 196 -29.06 -16.12 -0.71
CA LEU A 196 -30.14 -16.30 -1.67
C LEU A 196 -31.35 -15.40 -1.38
N ASN A 197 -31.62 -15.11 -0.10
CA ASN A 197 -32.76 -14.30 0.31
C ASN A 197 -32.46 -12.80 0.30
N GLU A 198 -31.27 -12.41 0.76
CA GLU A 198 -30.91 -11.01 1.04
C GLU A 198 -29.96 -10.44 -0.03
N LEU A 199 -29.75 -11.15 -1.14
CA LEU A 199 -28.78 -10.77 -2.18
C LEU A 199 -28.97 -9.32 -2.67
N THR A 200 -30.21 -8.91 -2.89
CA THR A 200 -30.53 -7.57 -3.38
C THR A 200 -30.14 -6.47 -2.40
N ASP A 201 -30.07 -6.77 -1.10
CA ASP A 201 -29.78 -5.78 -0.07
C ASP A 201 -28.29 -5.43 0.01
N PHE A 202 -27.40 -6.34 -0.40
CA PHE A 202 -25.95 -6.15 -0.28
C PHE A 202 -25.17 -6.22 -1.60
N LYS A 203 -25.77 -6.71 -2.69
CA LYS A 203 -25.08 -6.90 -3.98
C LYS A 203 -24.35 -5.63 -4.43
N ASP A 204 -25.06 -4.52 -4.55
CA ASP A 204 -24.53 -3.30 -5.15
C ASP A 204 -23.41 -2.71 -4.29
N HIS A 205 -23.56 -2.78 -2.96
CA HIS A 205 -22.54 -2.36 -2.01
C HIS A 205 -21.24 -3.17 -2.15
N LEU A 206 -21.34 -4.49 -2.30
CA LEU A 206 -20.16 -5.33 -2.49
C LEU A 206 -19.46 -5.08 -3.83
N LEU A 207 -20.23 -4.84 -4.90
CA LEU A 207 -19.67 -4.45 -6.20
C LEU A 207 -18.97 -3.09 -6.14
N GLU A 208 -19.54 -2.12 -5.44
CA GLU A 208 -18.92 -0.80 -5.23
C GLU A 208 -17.59 -0.94 -4.47
N ILE A 209 -17.57 -1.68 -3.36
CA ILE A 209 -16.33 -1.97 -2.63
C ILE A 209 -15.29 -2.64 -3.54
N GLN A 210 -15.74 -3.62 -4.33
CA GLN A 210 -14.87 -4.37 -5.23
C GLN A 210 -14.22 -3.46 -6.28
N HIS A 211 -15.03 -2.71 -7.03
CA HIS A 211 -14.55 -1.90 -8.16
C HIS A 211 -13.86 -0.59 -7.73
N ASP A 212 -14.33 0.07 -6.67
CA ASP A 212 -13.82 1.38 -6.30
C ASP A 212 -12.62 1.32 -5.36
N THR A 213 -12.42 0.19 -4.67
CA THR A 213 -11.38 0.07 -3.64
C THR A 213 -10.54 -1.18 -3.81
N VAL A 214 -11.14 -2.38 -3.81
CA VAL A 214 -10.38 -3.64 -3.76
C VAL A 214 -9.58 -3.89 -5.03
N GLU A 215 -10.21 -3.89 -6.21
CA GLU A 215 -9.53 -4.13 -7.48
C GLU A 215 -8.45 -3.07 -7.78
N PRO A 216 -8.72 -1.75 -7.64
CA PRO A 216 -7.71 -0.73 -7.86
C PRO A 216 -6.50 -0.87 -6.92
N ILE A 217 -6.71 -1.22 -5.65
CA ILE A 217 -5.61 -1.43 -4.70
C ILE A 217 -4.84 -2.72 -4.99
N LYS A 218 -5.53 -3.83 -5.31
CA LYS A 218 -4.89 -5.07 -5.79
C LYS A 218 -3.99 -4.78 -6.99
N ASN A 219 -4.51 -4.04 -7.98
CA ASN A 219 -3.77 -3.63 -9.18
C ASN A 219 -2.62 -2.67 -8.88
N PHE A 220 -2.78 -1.78 -7.91
CA PHE A 220 -1.71 -0.88 -7.48
C PHE A 220 -0.55 -1.67 -6.88
N ILE A 221 -0.82 -2.52 -5.87
CA ILE A 221 0.20 -3.26 -5.10
C ILE A 221 0.94 -4.29 -5.96
N ASN A 222 0.23 -4.94 -6.88
CA ASN A 222 0.80 -5.96 -7.75
C ASN A 222 1.30 -5.40 -9.09
N GLY A 223 1.09 -4.11 -9.35
CA GLY A 223 1.40 -3.47 -10.63
C GLY A 223 2.54 -2.45 -10.56
N PRO A 224 2.84 -1.79 -11.70
CA PRO A 224 3.95 -0.83 -11.80
C PRO A 224 3.72 0.45 -10.99
N LYS A 225 2.46 0.76 -10.61
CA LYS A 225 2.15 1.93 -9.79
C LYS A 225 2.80 1.86 -8.41
N ARG A 226 3.00 0.65 -7.87
CA ARG A 226 3.77 0.44 -6.63
C ARG A 226 5.21 0.94 -6.78
N ASP A 227 5.89 0.51 -7.84
CA ASP A 227 7.30 0.86 -8.05
C ASP A 227 7.46 2.36 -8.33
N ILE A 228 6.47 3.00 -8.94
CA ILE A 228 6.40 4.47 -9.08
C ILE A 228 6.36 5.13 -7.70
N TYR A 229 5.44 4.72 -6.82
CA TYR A 229 5.37 5.25 -5.46
C TYR A 229 6.67 5.08 -4.70
N ASP A 230 7.19 3.86 -4.65
CA ASP A 230 8.41 3.53 -3.92
C ASP A 230 9.61 4.32 -4.45
N SER A 231 9.65 4.62 -5.75
CA SER A 231 10.66 5.49 -6.36
C SER A 231 10.52 6.96 -5.95
N ILE A 232 9.30 7.47 -5.83
CA ILE A 232 9.04 8.85 -5.39
C ILE A 232 9.35 9.01 -3.90
N ASP A 233 8.94 8.05 -3.07
CA ASP A 233 9.22 8.05 -1.63
C ASP A 233 10.73 8.06 -1.35
N ARG A 234 11.48 7.23 -2.09
CA ARG A 234 12.94 7.24 -2.06
C ARG A 234 13.53 8.57 -2.51
N PHE A 235 13.03 9.12 -3.63
CA PHE A 235 13.48 10.43 -4.13
C PHE A 235 13.26 11.55 -3.10
N LEU A 236 12.10 11.58 -2.44
CA LEU A 236 11.79 12.55 -1.38
C LEU A 236 12.75 12.46 -0.20
N THR A 237 13.22 11.26 0.12
CA THR A 237 14.19 11.04 1.21
C THR A 237 15.63 11.37 0.78
N GLU A 238 16.06 10.90 -0.40
CA GLU A 238 17.44 11.04 -0.87
C GLU A 238 17.79 12.47 -1.29
N GLN A 239 16.82 13.25 -1.78
CA GLN A 239 17.04 14.58 -2.35
C GLN A 239 16.60 15.71 -1.40
N GLU A 240 16.30 15.40 -0.14
CA GLU A 240 15.80 16.37 0.85
C GLU A 240 16.69 17.62 0.95
N ALA A 241 18.01 17.43 0.96
CA ALA A 241 18.99 18.51 1.03
C ALA A 241 19.02 19.42 -0.21
N ASN A 242 18.53 18.96 -1.37
CA ASN A 242 18.50 19.74 -2.61
C ASN A 242 17.18 20.52 -2.77
N PHE A 243 16.15 20.25 -1.94
CA PHE A 243 14.83 20.85 -2.09
C PHE A 243 14.76 22.35 -1.77
N SER A 244 15.74 22.91 -1.08
CA SER A 244 15.88 24.37 -0.92
C SER A 244 16.11 25.10 -2.24
N HIS A 245 16.45 24.38 -3.32
CA HIS A 245 16.81 24.94 -4.61
C HIS A 245 15.78 24.68 -5.72
N VAL A 246 14.63 24.06 -5.40
CA VAL A 246 13.58 23.75 -6.38
C VAL A 246 12.30 24.52 -6.11
N ASN A 247 11.34 24.42 -7.02
CA ASN A 247 10.03 25.03 -6.87
C ASN A 247 9.25 24.41 -5.69
N GLU A 248 9.05 25.21 -4.64
CA GLU A 248 8.37 24.80 -3.40
C GLU A 248 6.92 24.35 -3.64
N GLN A 249 6.20 25.02 -4.56
CA GLN A 249 4.81 24.67 -4.87
C GLN A 249 4.72 23.26 -5.48
N LYS A 250 5.58 22.95 -6.47
CA LYS A 250 5.60 21.61 -7.09
C LYS A 250 5.97 20.51 -6.08
N LEU A 251 6.90 20.81 -5.16
CA LEU A 251 7.25 19.89 -4.09
C LEU A 251 6.09 19.66 -3.11
N ALA A 252 5.36 20.72 -2.76
CA ALA A 252 4.17 20.63 -1.93
C ALA A 252 3.06 19.81 -2.60
N ASP A 253 2.85 20.01 -3.91
CA ASP A 253 1.87 19.26 -4.69
C ASP A 253 2.24 17.76 -4.77
N LEU A 254 3.53 17.44 -4.97
CA LEU A 254 4.01 16.05 -4.96
C LEU A 254 3.78 15.39 -3.60
N ARG A 255 4.14 16.06 -2.51
CA ARG A 255 3.92 15.56 -1.13
C ARG A 255 2.43 15.33 -0.84
N LYS A 256 1.57 16.25 -1.29
CA LYS A 256 0.12 16.12 -1.14
C LYS A 256 -0.43 14.92 -1.89
N LEU A 257 0.04 14.66 -3.11
CA LEU A 257 -0.35 13.46 -3.86
C LEU A 257 0.13 12.18 -3.15
N MET A 258 1.37 12.14 -2.69
CA MET A 258 1.94 10.99 -1.99
C MET A 258 1.24 10.68 -0.66
N ALA A 259 0.64 11.68 -0.02
CA ALA A 259 -0.18 11.52 1.18
C ALA A 259 -1.65 11.18 0.91
N SER A 260 -2.10 11.18 -0.35
CA SER A 260 -3.51 11.00 -0.70
C SER A 260 -3.97 9.54 -0.59
N GLU A 261 -5.10 9.32 0.07
CA GLU A 261 -5.76 8.00 0.13
C GLU A 261 -6.30 7.55 -1.24
N ASP A 262 -6.47 8.46 -2.20
CA ASP A 262 -6.95 8.10 -3.54
C ASP A 262 -5.81 7.97 -4.56
N LEU A 263 -4.55 7.87 -4.11
CA LEU A 263 -3.40 7.75 -4.99
C LEU A 263 -3.45 6.54 -5.93
N PHE A 264 -4.10 5.46 -5.49
CA PHE A 264 -4.30 4.26 -6.29
C PHE A 264 -5.32 4.47 -7.43
N LYS A 265 -6.22 5.46 -7.30
CA LYS A 265 -7.25 5.79 -8.28
C LYS A 265 -6.68 6.64 -9.43
N ASN A 266 -7.35 6.56 -10.57
CA ASN A 266 -7.11 7.41 -11.73
C ASN A 266 -5.62 7.46 -12.14
N ASN A 267 -5.18 8.64 -12.58
CA ASN A 267 -3.82 8.95 -12.98
C ASN A 267 -2.97 9.56 -11.86
N ASN A 268 -3.43 9.58 -10.61
CA ASN A 268 -2.76 10.27 -9.51
C ASN A 268 -1.29 9.81 -9.34
N ALA A 269 -1.03 8.50 -9.39
CA ALA A 269 0.33 7.96 -9.36
C ALA A 269 1.18 8.39 -10.57
N LEU A 270 0.58 8.56 -11.75
CA LEU A 270 1.27 9.00 -12.96
C LEU A 270 1.55 10.50 -12.93
N ASP A 271 0.64 11.30 -12.38
CA ASP A 271 0.84 12.74 -12.18
C ASP A 271 1.91 13.01 -11.12
N ALA A 272 1.94 12.22 -10.04
CA ALA A 272 3.03 12.23 -9.07
C ALA A 272 4.38 11.87 -9.73
N LYS A 273 4.39 10.90 -10.65
CA LYS A 273 5.60 10.56 -11.42
C LYS A 273 6.11 11.74 -12.25
N LYS A 274 5.21 12.44 -12.97
CA LYS A 274 5.58 13.62 -13.77
C LYS A 274 6.17 14.73 -12.90
N LEU A 275 5.54 15.04 -11.76
CA LEU A 275 6.06 16.04 -10.82
C LEU A 275 7.44 15.66 -10.29
N LYS A 276 7.66 14.37 -9.98
CA LYS A 276 8.98 13.86 -9.57
C LYS A 276 10.02 14.05 -10.69
N GLU A 277 9.69 13.73 -11.93
CA GLU A 277 10.59 13.91 -13.08
C GLU A 277 10.94 15.39 -13.30
N GLU A 278 9.97 16.30 -13.18
CA GLU A 278 10.21 17.74 -13.29
C GLU A 278 11.09 18.29 -12.17
N LEU A 279 10.85 17.87 -10.93
CA LEU A 279 11.68 18.26 -9.78
C LEU A 279 13.09 17.69 -9.90
N GLN A 280 13.22 16.42 -10.32
CA GLN A 280 14.52 15.78 -10.55
C GLN A 280 15.32 16.53 -11.62
N GLY A 281 14.71 16.84 -12.76
CA GLY A 281 15.38 17.63 -13.81
C GLY A 281 15.77 19.03 -13.34
N SER A 282 14.97 19.64 -12.47
CA SER A 282 15.31 20.94 -11.86
C SER A 282 16.53 20.84 -10.93
N ILE A 283 16.63 19.78 -10.12
CA ILE A 283 17.80 19.52 -9.26
C ILE A 283 19.05 19.28 -10.12
N GLU A 284 18.94 18.44 -11.14
CA GLU A 284 20.04 18.15 -12.06
C GLU A 284 20.55 19.42 -12.74
N THR A 285 19.64 20.30 -13.20
CA THR A 285 19.99 21.60 -13.80
C THR A 285 20.74 22.50 -12.82
N VAL A 286 20.25 22.64 -11.58
CA VAL A 286 20.89 23.48 -10.57
C VAL A 286 22.26 22.91 -10.16
N LEU A 287 22.35 21.59 -10.01
CA LEU A 287 23.59 20.93 -9.66
C LEU A 287 24.65 21.11 -10.75
N GLU A 288 24.27 20.97 -12.01
CA GLU A 288 25.18 21.14 -13.14
C GLU A 288 25.65 22.59 -13.29
N ASP A 289 24.75 23.56 -13.14
CA ASP A 289 25.11 24.98 -13.14
C ASP A 289 26.09 25.33 -12.00
N GLU A 290 25.86 24.79 -10.80
CA GLU A 290 26.76 25.01 -9.66
C GLU A 290 28.12 24.32 -9.87
N LYS A 291 28.15 23.11 -10.43
CA LYS A 291 29.40 22.41 -10.79
C LYS A 291 30.18 23.20 -11.83
N GLN A 292 29.52 23.67 -12.88
CA GLN A 292 30.16 24.45 -13.94
C GLN A 292 30.80 25.71 -13.37
N LYS A 293 30.09 26.46 -12.52
CA LYS A 293 30.66 27.63 -11.81
C LYS A 293 31.88 27.28 -10.97
N ALA A 294 31.82 26.16 -10.25
CA ALA A 294 32.95 25.72 -9.43
C ALA A 294 34.16 25.28 -10.27
N LEU A 295 33.93 24.60 -11.40
CA LEU A 295 34.98 24.21 -12.34
C LEU A 295 35.65 25.43 -13.00
N GLU A 296 34.85 26.41 -13.43
CA GLU A 296 35.34 27.68 -13.98
C GLU A 296 36.19 28.45 -12.95
N GLU A 297 35.77 28.46 -11.69
CA GLU A 297 36.53 29.09 -10.60
C GLU A 297 37.86 28.37 -10.32
N ILE A 298 37.87 27.03 -10.35
CA ILE A 298 39.10 26.25 -10.22
C ILE A 298 40.04 26.53 -11.40
N GLU A 299 39.52 26.58 -12.63
CA GLU A 299 40.34 26.87 -13.80
C GLU A 299 40.92 28.28 -13.75
N ARG A 300 40.13 29.27 -13.34
CA ARG A 300 40.62 30.64 -13.11
C ARG A 300 41.75 30.66 -12.09
N LYS A 301 41.62 29.92 -10.98
CA LYS A 301 42.68 29.81 -9.96
C LYS A 301 43.91 29.05 -10.48
N ARG A 302 43.73 28.06 -11.34
CA ARG A 302 44.82 27.37 -12.02
C ARG A 302 45.59 28.32 -12.93
N GLU A 303 44.92 29.13 -13.73
CA GLU A 303 45.55 30.17 -14.56
C GLU A 303 46.29 31.18 -13.68
N GLU A 304 45.67 31.68 -12.61
CA GLU A 304 46.31 32.56 -11.61
C GLU A 304 47.58 31.92 -11.03
N PHE A 305 47.55 30.62 -10.73
CA PHE A 305 48.70 29.87 -10.20
C PHE A 305 49.88 29.84 -11.18
N GLN A 306 49.61 29.77 -12.49
CA GLN A 306 50.63 29.74 -13.54
C GLN A 306 51.31 31.11 -13.75
N GLU A 307 50.66 32.20 -13.35
CA GLU A 307 51.21 33.55 -13.44
C GLU A 307 52.23 33.86 -12.34
N TYR A 308 52.31 33.05 -11.27
CA TYR A 308 53.31 33.25 -10.22
C TYR A 308 54.73 33.12 -10.77
N PRO A 309 55.65 34.06 -10.51
CA PRO A 309 57.03 34.01 -11.02
C PRO A 309 57.79 32.74 -10.64
N GLU A 310 57.46 32.16 -9.48
CA GLU A 310 57.96 30.88 -8.99
C GLU A 310 57.58 29.71 -9.90
N TYR A 311 56.43 29.78 -10.58
CA TYR A 311 55.93 28.71 -11.44
C TYR A 311 56.88 28.38 -12.60
N SER A 312 57.50 29.40 -13.20
CA SER A 312 58.47 29.23 -14.30
C SER A 312 59.77 28.53 -13.88
N ARG A 313 59.98 28.30 -12.58
CA ARG A 313 61.19 27.66 -12.02
C ARG A 313 60.97 26.19 -11.64
N LEU A 314 59.78 25.65 -11.86
CA LEU A 314 59.45 24.26 -11.55
C LEU A 314 60.07 23.27 -12.54
N GLU A 315 60.41 22.09 -12.04
CA GLU A 315 60.78 20.94 -12.89
C GLU A 315 59.53 20.26 -13.48
N GLU A 316 59.69 19.52 -14.59
CA GLU A 316 58.56 18.87 -15.29
C GLU A 316 57.76 17.92 -14.38
N GLY A 317 58.42 17.23 -13.45
CA GLY A 317 57.75 16.37 -12.46
C GLY A 317 56.90 17.15 -11.45
N GLN A 318 57.36 18.34 -11.06
CA GLN A 318 56.65 19.22 -10.11
C GLN A 318 55.45 19.90 -10.79
N TYR A 319 55.59 20.31 -12.05
CA TYR A 319 54.48 20.79 -12.89
C TYR A 319 53.33 19.77 -12.91
N ARG A 320 53.66 18.51 -13.24
CA ARG A 320 52.65 17.44 -13.34
C ARG A 320 51.95 17.17 -12.02
N GLU A 321 52.62 17.36 -10.89
CA GLU A 321 52.02 17.15 -9.57
C GLU A 321 50.96 18.21 -9.22
N PHE A 322 51.25 19.49 -9.46
CA PHE A 322 50.28 20.56 -9.24
C PHE A 322 49.09 20.44 -10.19
N GLU A 323 49.35 20.21 -11.47
CA GLU A 323 48.30 19.97 -12.47
C GLU A 323 47.40 18.78 -12.11
N ALA A 324 47.99 17.67 -11.67
CA ALA A 324 47.21 16.52 -11.18
C ALA A 324 46.33 16.86 -9.98
N SER A 325 46.73 17.81 -9.13
CA SER A 325 45.93 18.24 -7.98
C SER A 325 44.69 19.04 -8.41
N PHE A 326 44.82 19.92 -9.40
CA PHE A 326 43.68 20.63 -9.99
C PHE A 326 42.72 19.65 -10.68
N GLU A 327 43.24 18.73 -11.50
CA GLU A 327 42.43 17.73 -12.19
C GLU A 327 41.69 16.80 -11.22
N GLN A 328 42.36 16.32 -10.16
CA GLN A 328 41.70 15.53 -9.11
C GLN A 328 40.56 16.29 -8.43
N LYS A 329 40.72 17.61 -8.22
CA LYS A 329 39.66 18.43 -7.62
C LYS A 329 38.47 18.60 -8.59
N LYS A 330 38.74 18.80 -9.88
CA LYS A 330 37.68 18.84 -10.92
C LYS A 330 36.90 17.53 -10.98
N GLU A 331 37.60 16.39 -11.06
CA GLU A 331 36.99 15.05 -11.04
C GLU A 331 36.15 14.84 -9.76
N PHE A 332 36.65 15.31 -8.61
CA PHE A 332 35.91 15.26 -7.36
C PHE A 332 34.60 16.05 -7.42
N LEU A 333 34.62 17.27 -7.96
CA LEU A 333 33.42 18.11 -8.11
C LEU A 333 32.37 17.48 -9.04
N GLU A 334 32.81 16.87 -10.16
CA GLU A 334 31.92 16.18 -11.09
C GLU A 334 31.16 15.03 -10.42
N GLY A 335 31.77 14.34 -9.45
CA GLY A 335 31.17 13.23 -8.70
C GLY A 335 30.14 13.65 -7.64
N ILE A 336 30.04 14.93 -7.28
CA ILE A 336 29.16 15.39 -6.20
C ILE A 336 27.68 15.36 -6.64
N LYS A 337 26.79 14.96 -5.74
CA LYS A 337 25.33 14.85 -5.96
C LYS A 337 24.49 15.95 -5.29
N PHE A 338 25.12 16.77 -4.45
CA PHE A 338 24.42 17.76 -3.63
C PHE A 338 24.99 19.16 -3.87
N VAL A 339 24.11 20.13 -4.10
CA VAL A 339 24.48 21.51 -4.43
C VAL A 339 25.32 22.14 -3.31
N PHE A 340 24.90 21.95 -2.04
CA PHE A 340 25.64 22.48 -0.89
C PHE A 340 27.08 21.95 -0.80
N ARG A 341 27.29 20.69 -1.20
CA ARG A 341 28.61 20.04 -1.10
C ARG A 341 29.54 20.52 -2.21
N VAL A 342 29.02 20.90 -3.38
CA VAL A 342 29.80 21.57 -4.43
C VAL A 342 30.34 22.90 -3.90
N ARG A 343 29.48 23.72 -3.29
CA ARG A 343 29.86 25.00 -2.69
C ARG A 343 30.90 24.85 -1.59
N GLU A 344 30.68 23.92 -0.68
CA GLU A 344 31.62 23.64 0.42
C GLU A 344 32.99 23.19 -0.12
N ALA A 345 33.01 22.33 -1.14
CA ALA A 345 34.24 21.87 -1.76
C ALA A 345 35.02 22.99 -2.47
N LEU A 346 34.32 23.94 -3.09
CA LEU A 346 34.91 25.12 -3.70
C LEU A 346 35.48 26.07 -2.65
N GLU A 347 34.75 26.34 -1.57
CA GLU A 347 35.23 27.18 -0.46
C GLU A 347 36.44 26.55 0.24
N GLU A 348 36.44 25.24 0.44
CA GLU A 348 37.59 24.52 0.99
C GLU A 348 38.82 24.64 0.08
N PHE A 349 38.61 24.54 -1.23
CA PHE A 349 39.66 24.74 -2.21
C PHE A 349 40.24 26.14 -2.16
N LYS A 350 39.39 27.18 -2.19
CA LYS A 350 39.80 28.59 -2.17
C LYS A 350 40.54 28.98 -0.90
N ASN A 351 40.06 28.52 0.26
CA ASN A 351 40.52 29.03 1.55
C ASN A 351 41.63 28.18 2.18
N LYS A 352 41.86 26.95 1.71
CA LYS A 352 42.87 26.05 2.27
C LYS A 352 43.79 25.47 1.19
N GLU A 353 43.23 24.70 0.26
CA GLU A 353 44.05 23.93 -0.69
C GLU A 353 44.88 24.85 -1.59
N PHE A 354 44.28 25.92 -2.11
CA PHE A 354 44.95 26.85 -3.00
C PHE A 354 46.07 27.66 -2.28
N PRO A 355 45.85 28.26 -1.09
CA PRO A 355 46.92 28.82 -0.28
C PRO A 355 48.06 27.84 0.03
N ASP A 356 47.74 26.59 0.36
CA ASP A 356 48.74 25.54 0.63
C ASP A 356 49.56 25.21 -0.63
N MET A 357 48.93 25.21 -1.81
CA MET A 357 49.63 25.04 -3.09
C MET A 357 50.59 26.20 -3.36
N ILE A 358 50.19 27.45 -3.11
CA ILE A 358 51.07 28.62 -3.24
C ILE A 358 52.23 28.54 -2.25
N GLN A 359 51.96 28.12 -1.01
CA GLN A 359 52.99 27.93 0.01
C GLN A 359 54.05 26.92 -0.46
N ARG A 360 53.58 25.77 -0.96
CA ARG A 360 54.44 24.71 -1.49
C ARG A 360 55.25 25.17 -2.70
N LEU A 361 54.65 25.96 -3.59
CA LEU A 361 55.33 26.57 -4.74
C LEU A 361 56.50 27.47 -4.29
N GLN A 362 56.26 28.32 -3.27
CA GLN A 362 57.29 29.20 -2.71
C GLN A 362 58.42 28.41 -2.02
N ASP A 363 58.14 27.27 -1.42
CA ASP A 363 59.13 26.46 -0.72
C ASP A 363 60.02 25.66 -1.68
N LEU A 364 59.43 25.09 -2.74
CA LEU A 364 60.18 24.35 -3.77
C LEU A 364 61.16 25.25 -4.54
N THR A 365 60.80 26.51 -4.78
CA THR A 365 61.63 27.45 -5.54
C THR A 365 62.71 28.15 -4.72
N LYS A 366 62.61 28.16 -3.38
CA LYS A 366 63.68 28.65 -2.49
C LYS A 366 64.87 27.69 -2.42
N GLY A 367 64.65 26.39 -2.64
CA GLY A 367 65.70 25.36 -2.67
C GLY A 367 66.69 25.48 -3.85
N HIS A 368 66.37 26.30 -4.86
CA HIS A 368 67.18 26.48 -6.07
C HIS A 368 68.20 27.63 -6.01
N LYS A 369 68.40 28.28 -4.85
CA LYS A 369 69.56 29.16 -4.66
C LYS A 369 70.82 28.31 -4.50
N GLY A 370 71.49 28.06 -5.62
CA GLY A 370 72.91 27.76 -5.59
C GLY A 370 73.66 28.95 -5.00
N ASP A 371 74.22 28.81 -3.80
CA ASP A 371 75.50 29.41 -3.48
C ASP A 371 76.20 28.70 -2.31
N THR A 372 77.50 28.58 -2.51
CA THR A 372 78.53 28.09 -1.62
C THR A 372 78.59 28.86 -0.29
N GLY A 373 78.72 28.13 0.81
CA GLY A 373 79.39 28.58 2.04
C GLY A 373 78.80 29.76 2.82
N ARG A 374 77.88 29.49 3.75
CA ARG A 374 77.91 30.04 5.12
C ARG A 374 76.85 29.37 6.00
N VAL A 375 77.29 28.80 7.12
CA VAL A 375 76.43 28.34 8.21
C VAL A 375 75.84 29.58 8.88
N GLY A 376 74.52 29.78 8.78
CA GLY A 376 73.84 30.87 9.47
C GLY A 376 72.40 31.09 9.02
N GLN A 377 71.47 30.64 9.87
CA GLN A 377 70.00 30.80 9.84
C GLN A 377 69.19 29.88 8.90
N PRO A 378 68.19 29.14 9.43
CA PRO A 378 67.22 28.45 8.59
C PRO A 378 66.44 29.49 7.78
N PRO A 379 66.15 29.25 6.48
CA PRO A 379 65.27 30.13 5.73
C PRO A 379 63.91 30.16 6.45
N THR A 380 63.53 31.30 7.00
CA THR A 380 62.20 31.51 7.56
C THR A 380 61.20 31.42 6.42
N THR A 381 60.59 30.25 6.27
CA THR A 381 59.46 30.04 5.39
C THR A 381 58.36 30.99 5.79
N LYS A 382 58.06 31.95 4.92
CA LYS A 382 56.95 32.86 5.13
C LYS A 382 55.66 32.06 4.99
N SER A 383 54.94 31.84 6.10
CA SER A 383 53.66 31.13 6.11
C SER A 383 52.58 32.00 5.48
N ILE A 384 51.78 31.45 4.57
CA ILE A 384 50.60 32.12 4.04
C ILE A 384 49.45 31.97 5.05
N ILE A 385 48.76 33.07 5.33
CA ILE A 385 47.52 33.08 6.10
C ILE A 385 46.39 33.73 5.29
N PRO A 386 45.19 33.13 5.25
CA PRO A 386 44.00 33.77 4.71
C PRO A 386 43.65 35.08 5.42
N LEU A 387 43.16 36.08 4.66
CA LEU A 387 42.83 37.41 5.14
C LEU A 387 41.76 37.40 6.27
N ASP A 388 40.78 36.51 6.16
CA ASP A 388 39.68 36.31 7.13
C ASP A 388 40.17 35.80 8.50
N GLN A 389 41.36 35.19 8.57
CA GLN A 389 41.98 34.76 9.82
C GLN A 389 42.68 35.90 10.58
N VAL A 390 42.88 37.06 9.94
CA VAL A 390 43.46 38.24 10.58
C VAL A 390 42.40 38.92 11.44
N LYS A 391 42.36 38.55 12.72
CA LYS A 391 41.40 39.10 13.68
C LYS A 391 41.82 40.49 14.16
N VAL A 392 40.93 41.46 14.03
CA VAL A 392 41.03 42.77 14.66
C VAL A 392 40.27 42.74 15.98
N MET A 393 40.98 42.98 17.09
CA MET A 393 40.37 43.11 18.41
C MET A 393 39.98 44.57 18.65
N THR A 394 38.90 45.02 18.01
CA THR A 394 38.23 46.27 18.40
C THR A 394 37.14 45.93 19.44
N GLY A 395 37.06 46.69 20.53
CA GLY A 395 36.09 46.44 21.61
C GLY A 395 34.62 46.61 21.21
N LYS A 396 34.33 47.07 19.99
CA LYS A 396 32.98 47.34 19.46
C LYS A 396 32.61 46.30 18.40
N LYS A 397 31.45 45.67 18.57
CA LYS A 397 30.89 44.66 17.64
C LYS A 397 29.99 45.24 16.55
N LEU A 398 29.63 46.52 16.65
CA LEU A 398 28.76 47.22 15.70
C LEU A 398 29.36 48.61 15.43
N LEU A 399 29.51 48.95 14.15
CA LEU A 399 30.00 50.24 13.69
C LEU A 399 28.79 51.06 13.21
N THR A 400 28.61 52.26 13.74
CA THR A 400 27.41 53.09 13.55
C THR A 400 27.70 54.49 13.01
N THR A 401 28.97 54.92 13.01
CA THR A 401 29.40 56.21 12.43
C THR A 401 30.57 56.01 11.47
N GLU A 402 30.81 56.99 10.60
CA GLU A 402 31.93 56.99 9.64
C GLU A 402 33.28 56.96 10.36
N GLU A 403 33.41 57.68 11.48
CA GLU A 403 34.63 57.70 12.28
C GLU A 403 34.95 56.33 12.90
N GLU A 404 33.92 55.56 13.27
CA GLU A 404 34.07 54.19 13.79
C GLU A 404 34.56 53.22 12.70
N VAL A 405 34.13 53.44 11.44
CA VAL A 405 34.62 52.68 10.29
C VAL A 405 36.11 52.97 10.03
N ASP A 406 36.51 54.24 10.03
CA ASP A 406 37.90 54.63 9.81
C ASP A 406 38.85 54.18 10.92
N GLU A 407 38.37 54.16 12.17
CA GLU A 407 39.11 53.60 13.30
C GLU A 407 39.30 52.08 13.15
N TYR A 408 38.24 51.36 12.74
CA TYR A 408 38.32 49.93 12.46
C TYR A 408 39.28 49.60 11.31
N LEU A 409 39.21 50.34 10.20
CA LEU A 409 40.09 50.14 9.04
C LEU A 409 41.56 50.42 9.36
N ARG A 410 41.85 51.42 10.21
CA ARG A 410 43.21 51.68 10.70
C ARG A 410 43.74 50.52 11.55
N ALA A 411 42.94 50.04 12.50
CA ALA A 411 43.30 48.89 13.32
C ALA A 411 43.49 47.61 12.47
N TYR A 412 42.66 47.42 11.45
CA TYR A 412 42.81 46.31 10.52
C TYR A 412 44.08 46.42 9.68
N ARG A 413 44.37 47.61 9.14
CA ARG A 413 45.60 47.86 8.39
C ARG A 413 46.84 47.58 9.24
N GLU A 414 46.85 47.99 10.49
CA GLU A 414 47.96 47.69 11.42
C GLU A 414 48.10 46.19 11.65
N ALA A 415 47.00 45.47 11.90
CA ALA A 415 47.02 44.03 12.07
C ALA A 415 47.58 43.29 10.84
N LEU A 416 47.21 43.72 9.63
CA LEU A 416 47.75 43.17 8.38
C LEU A 416 49.26 43.42 8.25
N ILE A 417 49.70 44.65 8.52
CA ILE A 417 51.12 45.01 8.46
C ILE A 417 51.94 44.21 9.47
N ASP A 418 51.40 43.96 10.67
CA ASP A 418 52.09 43.18 11.69
C ASP A 418 52.23 41.70 11.29
N GLN A 419 51.20 41.10 10.67
CA GLN A 419 51.35 39.75 10.10
C GLN A 419 52.43 39.70 9.01
N LEU A 420 52.54 40.74 8.17
CA LEU A 420 53.61 40.85 7.17
C LEU A 420 55.01 40.98 7.80
N LYS A 421 55.14 41.70 8.93
CA LYS A 421 56.39 41.83 9.69
C LYS A 421 56.80 40.54 10.38
N ASP A 422 55.83 39.75 10.87
CA ASP A 422 56.03 38.41 11.42
C ASP A 422 56.45 37.38 10.35
N GLY A 423 56.65 37.85 9.11
CA GLY A 423 57.09 37.04 8.00
C GLY A 423 55.97 36.20 7.41
N LYS A 424 54.70 36.51 7.66
CA LYS A 424 53.59 35.82 6.98
C LYS A 424 53.19 36.56 5.72
N ASN A 425 52.79 35.82 4.69
CA ASN A 425 52.15 36.40 3.51
C ASN A 425 50.63 36.31 3.69
N ILE A 426 49.89 37.33 3.26
CA ILE A 426 48.44 37.36 3.45
C ILE A 426 47.78 37.01 2.12
N TYR A 427 46.99 35.94 2.11
CA TYR A 427 46.18 35.54 0.96
C TYR A 427 44.83 36.24 1.00
N VAL A 428 44.48 36.94 -0.07
CA VAL A 428 43.18 37.59 -0.22
C VAL A 428 42.33 36.71 -1.14
N SER A 429 41.27 36.12 -0.59
CA SER A 429 40.26 35.41 -1.38
C SER A 429 39.21 36.42 -1.85
N ASP A 430 39.11 36.64 -3.16
CA ASP A 430 38.00 37.37 -3.78
C ASP A 430 36.77 36.47 -4.01
#